data_AF-A0A1U7ZZI0-F1
#
_entry.id   AF-A0A1U7ZZI0-F1
#
_cell.length_a   1.000
_cell.length_b   1.000
_cell.length_c   1.000
_cell.angle_alpha   90.00
_cell.angle_beta   90.00
_cell.angle_gamma   90.00
#
_symmetry.space_group_name_H-M   'P 1'
#
loop_
_entity.id
_entity.type
_entity.pdbx_description
1 polymer ?
#
loop_
_entity_poly.entity_id
_entity_poly.type
_entity_poly.pdbx_seq_one_letter_code
_entity_poly.pdbx_strand_id
1 'polypeptide(L)'
;MLSGKIPKSFGHLNCEELYLSSNKLTGDASILLRENATMTSMILSWNRLDYDLSKIKFAKNLAFLDLSHNRIRRSIPKQITELDNLQLGYNLLCGMIPFGGKVQQLGARSFVHNLCLRGAPLPDCN
;
A
#
# COMPACT_ATOMS: atom_id res chain seq x y z
N MET A 1 -16.82 14.56 -0.46
CA MET A 1 -15.38 14.33 -0.73
C MET A 1 -14.60 14.63 0.53
N LEU A 2 -13.98 13.61 1.13
CA LEU A 2 -13.19 13.75 2.36
C LEU A 2 -11.85 14.40 2.06
N SER A 3 -11.31 15.15 3.02
CA SER A 3 -10.02 15.84 2.87
C SER A 3 -9.31 16.01 4.22
N GLY A 4 -8.04 16.37 4.17
CA GLY A 4 -7.21 16.54 5.37
C GLY A 4 -6.44 15.28 5.74
N LYS A 5 -5.90 15.25 6.96
CA LYS A 5 -5.13 14.10 7.47
C LYS A 5 -6.06 13.07 8.09
N ILE A 6 -5.62 11.81 8.12
CA ILE A 6 -6.31 10.78 8.88
C ILE A 6 -6.14 11.06 10.38
N PRO A 7 -7.22 11.20 11.15
CA PRO A 7 -7.12 11.49 12.59
C PRO A 7 -6.44 10.34 13.35
N LYS A 8 -5.62 10.67 14.35
CA LYS A 8 -4.96 9.66 15.19
C LYS A 8 -5.93 8.70 15.89
N SER A 9 -7.15 9.14 16.18
CA SER A 9 -8.20 8.31 16.76
C SER A 9 -8.56 7.10 15.90
N PHE A 10 -8.26 7.12 14.59
CA PHE A 10 -8.49 6.00 13.70
C PHE A 10 -7.55 4.80 13.98
N GLY A 11 -6.50 5.00 14.78
CA GLY A 11 -5.64 3.92 15.26
C GLY A 11 -6.34 2.88 16.13
N HIS A 12 -7.56 3.16 16.61
CA HIS A 12 -8.37 2.21 17.37
C HIS A 12 -9.50 1.58 16.54
N LEU A 13 -9.63 1.89 15.25
CA LEU A 13 -10.69 1.34 14.41
C LEU A 13 -10.49 -0.15 14.20
N ASN A 14 -11.41 -0.97 14.70
CA ASN A 14 -11.41 -2.41 14.48
C ASN A 14 -12.48 -2.76 13.44
N CYS A 15 -12.08 -2.79 12.17
CA CYS A 15 -12.94 -3.20 11.07
C CYS A 15 -12.17 -4.18 10.17
N GLU A 16 -12.92 -5.04 9.49
CA GLU A 16 -12.36 -6.00 8.53
C GLU A 16 -12.08 -5.34 7.18
N GLU A 17 -12.92 -4.39 6.77
CA GLU A 17 -12.78 -3.70 5.49
C GLU A 17 -12.78 -2.19 5.67
N LEU A 18 -11.95 -1.50 4.87
CA LEU A 18 -11.89 -0.04 4.84
C LEU A 18 -11.75 0.50 3.41
N TYR A 19 -12.78 1.22 2.96
CA TYR A 19 -12.82 1.86 1.65
C TYR A 19 -12.82 3.38 1.79
N LEU A 20 -11.72 4.03 1.41
CA LEU A 20 -11.56 5.49 1.42
C LEU A 20 -11.01 6.02 0.09
N SER A 21 -11.16 5.24 -0.99
CA SER A 21 -10.64 5.62 -2.29
C SER A 21 -11.31 6.87 -2.87
N SER A 22 -10.65 7.53 -3.83
CA SER A 22 -11.17 8.70 -4.55
C SER A 22 -11.52 9.88 -3.63
N ASN A 23 -10.60 10.22 -2.73
CA ASN A 23 -10.74 11.36 -1.82
C ASN A 23 -9.54 12.32 -1.93
N LYS A 24 -9.51 13.32 -1.06
CA LYS A 24 -8.40 14.29 -0.94
C LYS A 24 -7.65 14.10 0.38
N LEU A 25 -7.57 12.88 0.90
CA LEU A 25 -6.83 12.57 2.13
C LEU A 25 -5.34 12.79 1.90
N THR A 26 -4.65 13.26 2.93
CA THR A 26 -3.24 13.70 2.88
C THR A 26 -2.46 13.19 4.08
N GLY A 27 -1.13 13.24 3.98
CA GLY A 27 -0.23 12.92 5.08
C GLY A 27 -0.17 11.42 5.38
N ASP A 28 0.19 11.11 6.62
CA ASP A 28 0.50 9.75 7.04
C ASP A 28 -0.75 8.95 7.42
N ALA A 29 -0.97 7.82 6.73
CA ALA A 29 -2.06 6.88 6.96
C ALA A 29 -1.58 5.55 7.56
N SER A 30 -0.32 5.44 7.96
CA SER A 30 0.27 4.23 8.58
C SER A 30 -0.51 3.74 9.79
N ILE A 31 -1.19 4.65 10.50
CA ILE A 31 -2.03 4.35 11.65
C ILE A 31 -3.21 3.40 11.33
N LEU A 32 -3.63 3.34 10.07
CA LEU A 32 -4.64 2.40 9.59
C LEU A 32 -4.06 1.01 9.33
N LEU A 33 -2.79 0.94 8.94
CA LEU A 33 -2.08 -0.26 8.47
C LEU A 33 -1.35 -0.96 9.62
N ARG A 34 -2.00 -1.12 10.77
CA ARG A 34 -1.39 -1.66 11.98
C ARG A 34 -1.48 -3.19 12.05
N GLU A 35 -0.42 -3.80 12.57
CA GLU A 35 -0.24 -5.27 12.64
C GLU A 35 -1.34 -6.00 13.43
N ASN A 36 -1.93 -5.33 14.43
CA ASN A 36 -2.93 -5.91 15.32
C ASN A 36 -4.40 -5.64 14.91
N ALA A 37 -4.63 -5.05 13.73
CA ALA A 37 -6.00 -4.87 13.23
C ALA A 37 -6.58 -6.20 12.73
N THR A 38 -7.91 -6.33 12.76
CA THR A 38 -8.64 -7.45 12.14
C THR A 38 -8.84 -7.27 10.63
N MET A 39 -8.11 -6.34 10.01
CA MET A 39 -8.29 -5.92 8.62
C MET A 39 -7.97 -7.05 7.64
N THR A 40 -8.86 -7.27 6.68
CA THR A 40 -8.73 -8.21 5.55
C THR A 40 -8.64 -7.48 4.21
N SER A 41 -9.28 -6.32 4.07
CA SER A 41 -9.28 -5.52 2.84
C SER A 41 -9.14 -4.03 3.11
N MET A 42 -8.22 -3.37 2.41
CA MET A 42 -8.04 -1.91 2.51
C MET A 42 -7.84 -1.26 1.14
N ILE A 43 -8.69 -0.30 0.81
CA ILE A 43 -8.63 0.46 -0.44
C ILE A 43 -8.51 1.96 -0.12
N LEU A 44 -7.31 2.51 -0.29
CA LEU A 44 -6.97 3.92 -0.07
C LEU A 44 -6.55 4.63 -1.37
N SER A 45 -6.82 4.03 -2.53
CA SER A 45 -6.36 4.55 -3.81
C SER A 45 -6.94 5.92 -4.16
N TRP A 46 -6.26 6.64 -5.06
CA TRP A 46 -6.70 7.96 -5.51
C TRP A 46 -6.87 8.95 -4.35
N ASN A 47 -5.78 9.14 -3.61
CA ASN A 47 -5.66 10.14 -2.55
C ASN A 47 -4.33 10.91 -2.71
N ARG A 48 -3.92 11.63 -1.68
CA ARG A 48 -2.63 12.33 -1.61
C ARG A 48 -1.85 11.88 -0.37
N LEU A 49 -2.04 10.63 0.04
CA LEU A 49 -1.37 10.05 1.19
C LEU A 49 0.14 10.00 0.94
N ASP A 50 0.89 10.34 1.97
CA ASP A 50 2.31 10.59 1.87
C ASP A 50 3.00 10.11 3.15
N TYR A 51 3.57 8.90 3.06
CA TYR A 51 4.27 8.24 4.16
C TYR A 51 5.28 7.21 3.64
N ASP A 52 6.08 6.70 4.57
CA ASP A 52 7.13 5.71 4.34
C ASP A 52 6.54 4.28 4.45
N LEU A 53 6.45 3.57 3.32
CA LEU A 53 5.91 2.21 3.30
C LEU A 53 6.86 1.20 3.97
N SER A 54 8.16 1.46 4.01
CA SER A 54 9.16 0.47 4.45
C SER A 54 9.10 0.18 5.95
N LYS A 55 8.39 1.01 6.71
CA LYS A 55 8.24 0.89 8.17
C LYS A 55 6.91 0.25 8.58
N ILE A 56 6.04 -0.04 7.63
CA ILE A 56 4.71 -0.57 7.90
C ILE A 56 4.78 -2.05 8.23
N LYS A 57 4.03 -2.46 9.25
CA LYS A 57 3.74 -3.85 9.58
C LYS A 57 2.23 -4.05 9.42
N PHE A 58 1.86 -4.75 8.36
CA PHE A 58 0.47 -5.00 8.01
C PHE A 58 -0.20 -5.98 8.96
N ALA A 59 -1.53 -5.88 9.04
CA ALA A 59 -2.34 -6.86 9.73
C ALA A 59 -2.12 -8.26 9.15
N LYS A 60 -2.02 -9.27 10.02
CA LYS A 60 -1.74 -10.66 9.64
C LYS A 60 -2.80 -11.28 8.74
N ASN A 61 -4.04 -10.78 8.81
CA ASN A 61 -5.16 -11.27 8.02
C ASN A 61 -5.41 -10.44 6.76
N LEU A 62 -4.57 -9.43 6.48
CA LEU A 62 -4.74 -8.58 5.30
C LEU A 62 -4.51 -9.41 4.04
N ALA A 63 -5.48 -9.43 3.14
CA ALA A 63 -5.43 -10.16 1.89
C ALA A 63 -5.48 -9.23 0.67
N PHE A 64 -6.24 -8.13 0.76
CA PHE A 64 -6.40 -7.16 -0.32
C PHE A 64 -5.91 -5.77 0.09
N LEU A 65 -4.98 -5.20 -0.67
CA LEU A 65 -4.45 -3.86 -0.41
C LEU A 65 -4.33 -3.05 -1.70
N ASP A 66 -5.05 -1.93 -1.77
CA ASP A 66 -4.90 -0.96 -2.85
C ASP A 66 -4.48 0.41 -2.29
N LEU A 67 -3.23 0.76 -2.55
CA LEU A 67 -2.62 2.04 -2.20
C LEU A 67 -2.28 2.86 -3.46
N SER A 68 -2.75 2.45 -4.63
CA SER A 68 -2.39 3.08 -5.90
C SER A 68 -2.81 4.55 -5.98
N HIS A 69 -2.15 5.34 -6.83
CA HIS A 69 -2.46 6.77 -6.99
C HIS A 69 -2.38 7.56 -5.67
N ASN A 70 -1.20 7.53 -5.05
CA ASN A 70 -0.86 8.30 -3.85
C ASN A 70 0.56 8.89 -3.99
N ARG A 71 1.17 9.34 -2.90
CA ARG A 71 2.55 9.86 -2.83
C ARG A 71 3.42 9.04 -1.89
N ILE A 72 3.12 7.75 -1.73
CA ILE A 72 3.79 6.85 -0.77
C ILE A 72 5.22 6.59 -1.24
N ARG A 73 6.18 6.59 -0.31
CA ARG A 73 7.62 6.63 -0.59
C ARG A 73 8.37 5.43 -0.01
N ARG A 74 9.66 5.36 -0.37
CA ARG A 74 10.65 4.38 0.09
C ARG A 74 10.38 2.98 -0.47
N SER A 75 10.96 1.96 0.15
CA SER A 75 10.89 0.58 -0.32
C SER A 75 9.63 -0.13 0.16
N ILE A 76 9.30 -1.23 -0.51
CA ILE A 76 8.19 -2.10 -0.14
C ILE A 76 8.69 -3.09 0.93
N PRO A 77 8.04 -3.20 2.10
CA PRO A 77 8.44 -4.17 3.13
C PRO A 77 8.13 -5.59 2.69
N LYS A 78 8.94 -6.57 3.12
CA LYS A 78 8.85 -7.97 2.67
C LYS A 78 7.48 -8.62 2.91
N GLN A 79 6.76 -8.22 3.97
CA GLN A 79 5.45 -8.77 4.34
C GLN A 79 4.41 -8.67 3.20
N ILE A 80 4.62 -7.79 2.22
CA ILE A 80 3.78 -7.71 1.02
C ILE A 80 3.61 -9.05 0.29
N THR A 81 4.58 -9.96 0.40
CA THR A 81 4.53 -11.28 -0.23
C THR A 81 3.41 -12.17 0.32
N GLU A 82 2.86 -11.83 1.49
CA GLU A 82 1.77 -12.55 2.16
C GLU A 82 0.38 -12.13 1.63
N LEU A 83 0.28 -11.02 0.89
CA LEU A 83 -1.00 -10.54 0.39
C LEU A 83 -1.45 -11.31 -0.87
N ASP A 84 -2.76 -11.51 -0.99
CA ASP A 84 -3.37 -12.15 -2.17
C ASP A 84 -3.50 -11.21 -3.36
N ASN A 85 -3.81 -9.93 -3.08
CA ASN A 85 -3.95 -8.91 -4.11
C ASN A 85 -3.36 -7.58 -3.62
N LEU A 86 -2.61 -6.94 -4.51
CA LEU A 86 -1.91 -5.71 -4.24
C LEU A 86 -1.93 -4.77 -5.44
N GLN A 87 -2.20 -3.50 -5.15
CA GLN A 87 -2.03 -2.38 -6.10
C GLN A 87 -1.19 -1.27 -5.44
N LEU A 88 0.02 -1.04 -5.95
CA LEU A 88 0.95 0.01 -5.50
C LEU A 88 1.32 1.00 -6.62
N GLY A 89 0.75 0.85 -7.82
CA GLY A 89 1.06 1.70 -8.96
C GLY A 89 0.80 3.18 -8.69
N TYR A 90 1.48 4.07 -9.43
CA TYR A 90 1.30 5.52 -9.29
C TYR A 90 1.61 6.03 -7.86
N ASN A 91 2.82 5.75 -7.39
CA ASN A 91 3.35 6.23 -6.11
C ASN A 91 4.80 6.73 -6.30
N LEU A 92 5.54 6.94 -5.21
CA LEU A 92 6.93 7.37 -5.20
C LEU A 92 7.85 6.29 -4.60
N LEU A 93 7.48 5.01 -4.76
CA LEU A 93 8.24 3.89 -4.21
C LEU A 93 9.53 3.65 -5.00
N CYS A 94 10.54 3.13 -4.32
CA CYS A 94 11.83 2.83 -4.93
C CYS A 94 12.52 1.63 -4.27
N GLY A 95 13.30 0.89 -5.05
CA GLY A 95 14.03 -0.28 -4.62
C GLY A 95 13.54 -1.57 -5.28
N MET A 96 13.94 -2.70 -4.72
CA MET A 96 13.52 -4.01 -5.22
C MET A 96 12.08 -4.32 -4.81
N ILE A 97 11.29 -4.85 -5.73
CA ILE A 97 10.04 -5.53 -5.40
C ILE A 97 10.40 -6.81 -4.63
N PRO A 98 9.84 -7.04 -3.43
CA PRO A 98 10.14 -8.25 -2.66
C PRO A 98 9.77 -9.52 -3.41
N PHE A 99 10.68 -10.50 -3.38
CA PHE A 99 10.48 -11.82 -3.97
C PHE A 99 9.79 -12.77 -2.98
N GLY A 100 8.76 -13.48 -3.43
CA GLY A 100 8.06 -14.52 -2.67
C GLY A 100 6.53 -14.44 -2.75
N GLY A 101 5.89 -15.52 -2.32
CA GLY A 101 4.44 -15.62 -2.28
C GLY A 101 3.80 -15.40 -3.66
N LYS A 102 2.73 -14.60 -3.70
CA LYS A 102 1.97 -14.32 -4.93
C LYS A 102 2.46 -13.05 -5.66
N VAL A 103 3.39 -12.28 -5.12
CA VAL A 103 3.80 -10.97 -5.64
C VAL A 103 4.29 -11.03 -7.09
N GLN A 104 5.03 -12.07 -7.47
CA GLN A 104 5.52 -12.23 -8.85
C GLN A 104 4.43 -12.72 -9.82
N GLN A 105 3.33 -13.27 -9.31
CA GLN A 105 2.16 -13.66 -10.10
C GLN A 105 1.24 -12.45 -10.35
N LEU A 106 1.38 -11.39 -9.55
CA LEU A 106 0.72 -10.12 -9.81
C LEU A 106 1.29 -9.52 -11.10
N GLY A 107 0.44 -8.90 -11.91
CA GLY A 107 0.87 -8.25 -13.14
C GLY A 107 1.71 -6.99 -12.87
N ALA A 108 2.55 -6.61 -13.83
CA ALA A 108 3.36 -5.38 -13.78
C ALA A 108 2.55 -4.13 -13.40
N ARG A 109 1.27 -4.07 -13.81
CA ARG A 109 0.32 -2.97 -13.51
C ARG A 109 0.19 -2.67 -12.01
N SER A 110 0.37 -3.66 -11.14
CA SER A 110 0.36 -3.46 -9.69
C SER A 110 1.51 -2.57 -9.20
N PHE A 111 2.56 -2.34 -10.01
CA PHE A 111 3.79 -1.66 -9.58
C PHE A 111 4.23 -0.51 -10.49
N VAL A 112 3.63 -0.35 -11.69
CA VAL A 112 4.01 0.69 -12.66
C VAL A 112 3.90 2.12 -12.08
N HIS A 113 4.62 3.06 -12.70
CA HIS A 113 4.61 4.47 -12.32
C HIS A 113 4.99 4.70 -10.85
N ASN A 114 6.10 4.10 -10.44
CA ASN A 114 6.79 4.40 -9.19
C ASN A 114 8.14 5.07 -9.49
N LEU A 115 8.77 5.64 -8.46
CA LEU A 115 9.99 6.44 -8.61
C LEU A 115 11.17 5.64 -9.19
N CYS A 116 11.47 4.48 -8.61
CA CYS A 116 12.55 3.59 -9.07
C CYS A 116 12.38 2.15 -8.56
N LEU A 117 11.16 1.62 -8.68
CA LEU A 117 10.94 0.18 -8.44
C LEU A 117 11.55 -0.66 -9.55
N ARG A 118 12.14 -1.79 -9.17
CA ARG A 118 12.76 -2.76 -10.08
C ARG A 118 12.59 -4.20 -9.60
N GLY A 119 12.80 -5.15 -10.51
CA GLY A 119 12.58 -6.58 -10.31
C GLY A 119 11.19 -7.04 -10.73
N ALA A 120 11.03 -8.35 -10.91
CA ALA A 120 9.75 -8.95 -11.30
C ALA A 120 8.62 -8.55 -10.33
N PRO A 121 7.42 -8.20 -10.83
CA PRO A 121 6.93 -8.42 -12.21
C PRO A 121 7.14 -7.24 -13.17
N LEU A 122 7.90 -6.21 -12.81
CA LEU A 122 8.27 -5.17 -13.77
C LEU A 122 9.24 -5.75 -14.82
N PRO A 123 9.16 -5.30 -16.08
CA PRO A 123 10.15 -5.67 -17.08
C PRO A 123 11.53 -5.20 -16.63
N ASP A 124 12.57 -5.94 -17.00
CA ASP A 124 13.93 -5.50 -16.78
C ASP A 124 14.16 -4.17 -17.49
N CYS A 125 14.82 -3.24 -16.78
CA CYS A 125 15.23 -1.97 -17.38
C CYS A 125 16.39 -2.27 -18.34
N ASN A 126 16.16 -2.16 -19.65
CA ASN A 126 17.22 -2.15 -20.66
C ASN A 126 18.14 -0.93 -20.47
#